data_AF-A0A7R9M9W7-F1
#
_entry.id   AF-A0A7R9M9W7-F1
#
_cell.length_a   1.000
_cell.length_b   1.000
_cell.length_c   1.000
_cell.angle_alpha   90.00
_cell.angle_beta   90.00
_cell.angle_gamma   90.00
#
_symmetry.space_group_name_H-M   'P 1'
#
loop_
_entity.id
_entity.type
_entity.pdbx_description
1 polymer ?
#
loop_
_entity_poly.entity_id
_entity_poly.type
_entity_poly.pdbx_seq_one_letter_code
_entity_poly.pdbx_strand_id
1 'polypeptide(L)'
;MFAFNSRQRNQTPNEDNQWLVVSDSVVPAADEQSVEFRLKNSQSGVTLQAIIYALIEGQVIRLKVNELNGLRQRFEAKDSLLTDIPHSRLQVVDQTAQGFVVQLTGTKNKAFVSTNPFRIDVYSDDKLVISGNQRGLFKFEYSRPKPQDGYQYTNDDKTDPYYNPEVDDSLDYVDEYEANEAEADEANAENEGQQQPAQPLEECTDSCWDEPFKSHTDTKPYGPMSVG
;
A
#
# COMPACT_ATOMS: atom_id res chain seq x y z
N MET A 1 15.29 16.29 12.25
CA MET A 1 15.31 15.04 11.44
C MET A 1 13.87 14.80 11.02
N PHE A 2 13.61 14.49 9.75
CA PHE A 2 12.23 14.33 9.25
C PHE A 2 11.60 13.06 9.83
N ALA A 3 10.38 13.15 10.38
CA ALA A 3 9.77 12.06 11.12
C ALA A 3 9.64 10.76 10.31
N PHE A 4 9.26 10.85 9.02
CA PHE A 4 9.18 9.68 8.15
C PHE A 4 10.55 8.99 7.98
N ASN A 5 11.63 9.77 7.90
CA ASN A 5 12.99 9.23 7.75
C ASN A 5 13.40 8.46 9.01
N SER A 6 13.10 9.00 10.20
CA SER A 6 13.33 8.28 11.46
C SER A 6 12.58 6.95 11.49
N ARG A 7 11.29 6.94 11.14
CA ARG A 7 10.45 5.73 11.16
C ARG A 7 10.88 4.67 10.15
N GLN A 8 11.47 5.07 9.02
CA GLN A 8 12.02 4.17 8.00
C GLN A 8 13.41 3.66 8.40
N ARG A 9 14.29 4.53 8.94
CA ARG A 9 15.67 4.15 9.30
C ARG A 9 15.78 3.33 10.58
N ASN A 10 14.80 3.41 11.46
CA ASN A 10 14.77 2.66 12.70
C ASN A 10 14.28 1.20 12.54
N GLN A 11 13.99 0.76 11.31
CA GLN A 11 13.67 -0.64 11.05
C GLN A 11 14.88 -1.55 11.31
N THR A 12 14.63 -2.67 11.97
CA THR A 12 15.61 -3.73 12.18
C THR A 12 15.55 -4.73 11.03
N PRO A 13 16.66 -4.96 10.29
CA PRO A 13 16.68 -5.88 9.17
C PRO A 13 16.18 -7.28 9.53
N ASN A 14 15.26 -7.80 8.72
CA ASN A 14 14.62 -9.12 8.84
C ASN A 14 13.77 -9.38 10.10
N GLU A 15 13.77 -8.49 11.08
CA GLU A 15 12.93 -8.62 12.29
C GLU A 15 11.55 -8.00 12.07
N ASP A 16 11.50 -6.87 11.35
CA ASP A 16 10.26 -6.10 11.15
C ASP A 16 9.46 -6.51 9.90
N ASN A 17 9.94 -7.49 9.11
CA ASN A 17 9.27 -7.86 7.86
C ASN A 17 8.05 -8.74 8.11
N GLN A 18 6.87 -8.13 8.04
CA GLN A 18 5.58 -8.76 8.32
C GLN A 18 4.72 -8.96 7.07
N TRP A 19 5.27 -8.67 5.88
CA TRP A 19 4.52 -8.72 4.63
C TRP A 19 4.55 -10.12 4.04
N LEU A 20 3.37 -10.66 3.78
CA LEU A 20 3.15 -11.99 3.23
C LEU A 20 2.47 -11.87 1.87
N VAL A 21 2.88 -12.68 0.89
CA VAL A 21 2.08 -12.85 -0.32
C VAL A 21 0.84 -13.68 0.02
N VAL A 22 -0.32 -13.25 -0.45
CA VAL A 22 -1.55 -14.03 -0.40
C VAL A 22 -1.56 -14.97 -1.60
N SER A 23 -1.17 -16.24 -1.41
CA SER A 23 -0.84 -17.15 -2.52
C SER A 23 -1.97 -17.38 -3.53
N ASP A 24 -3.24 -17.37 -3.10
CA ASP A 24 -4.42 -17.55 -3.96
C ASP A 24 -4.84 -16.27 -4.70
N SER A 25 -4.16 -15.15 -4.47
CA SER A 25 -4.44 -13.88 -5.14
C SER A 25 -3.62 -13.61 -6.41
N VAL A 26 -2.76 -14.55 -6.82
CA VAL A 26 -1.90 -14.39 -8.01
C VAL A 26 -2.73 -14.56 -9.28
N VAL A 27 -2.94 -13.48 -10.02
CA VAL A 27 -3.82 -13.44 -11.20
C VAL A 27 -3.10 -12.75 -12.37
N PRO A 28 -2.80 -13.48 -13.46
CA PRO A 28 -2.36 -12.86 -14.72
C PRO A 28 -3.47 -12.03 -15.35
N ALA A 29 -3.11 -10.87 -15.91
CA ALA A 29 -4.03 -10.08 -16.73
C ALA A 29 -4.36 -10.80 -18.05
N ALA A 30 -5.55 -10.54 -18.60
CA ALA A 30 -6.04 -11.19 -19.82
C ALA A 30 -5.19 -10.92 -21.07
N ASP A 31 -4.50 -9.78 -21.11
CA ASP A 31 -3.56 -9.40 -22.16
C ASP A 31 -2.13 -9.94 -21.93
N GLU A 32 -1.93 -10.66 -20.83
CA GLU A 32 -0.65 -11.20 -20.36
C GLU A 32 0.41 -10.12 -20.12
N GLN A 33 0.05 -8.84 -19.92
CA GLN A 33 1.00 -7.74 -19.73
C GLN A 33 1.34 -7.43 -18.28
N SER A 34 0.60 -8.06 -17.35
CA SER A 34 0.88 -7.96 -15.91
C SER A 34 0.42 -9.19 -15.14
N VAL A 35 0.98 -9.36 -13.95
CA VAL A 35 0.48 -10.28 -12.92
C VAL A 35 0.19 -9.49 -11.65
N GLU A 36 -1.04 -9.54 -11.18
CA GLU A 36 -1.48 -8.97 -9.91
C GLU A 36 -1.38 -10.01 -8.80
N PHE A 37 -1.05 -9.57 -7.59
CA PHE A 37 -1.13 -10.34 -6.36
C PHE A 37 -1.31 -9.41 -5.15
N ARG A 38 -1.66 -9.96 -4.00
CA ARG A 38 -1.88 -9.20 -2.77
C ARG A 38 -0.77 -9.45 -1.75
N LEU A 39 -0.41 -8.38 -1.04
CA LEU A 39 0.47 -8.44 0.12
C LEU A 39 -0.36 -8.19 1.38
N LYS A 40 -0.28 -9.06 2.37
CA LYS A 40 -0.94 -8.90 3.67
C LYS A 40 0.10 -8.69 4.76
N ASN A 41 -0.05 -7.63 5.54
CA ASN A 41 0.72 -7.45 6.76
C ASN A 41 0.13 -8.35 7.86
N SER A 42 0.95 -9.21 8.45
CA SER A 42 0.51 -10.18 9.46
C SER A 42 0.14 -9.57 10.81
N GLN A 43 0.65 -8.38 11.14
CA GLN A 43 0.37 -7.68 12.40
C GLN A 43 -0.87 -6.78 12.29
N SER A 44 -0.91 -5.90 11.29
CA SER A 44 -1.99 -4.93 11.10
C SER A 44 -3.16 -5.48 10.29
N GLY A 45 -3.01 -6.61 9.61
CA GLY A 45 -4.06 -7.17 8.74
C GLY A 45 -4.26 -6.42 7.41
N VAL A 46 -3.60 -5.27 7.22
CA VAL A 46 -3.69 -4.44 6.03
C VAL A 46 -3.29 -5.23 4.79
N THR A 47 -4.05 -5.05 3.71
CA THR A 47 -3.80 -5.68 2.42
C THR A 47 -3.47 -4.62 1.36
N LEU A 48 -2.37 -4.84 0.64
CA LEU A 48 -1.92 -4.04 -0.49
C LEU A 48 -2.14 -4.81 -1.79
N GLN A 49 -2.32 -4.07 -2.87
CA GLN A 49 -2.24 -4.58 -4.24
C GLN A 49 -0.79 -4.45 -4.73
N ALA A 50 -0.26 -5.51 -5.33
CA ALA A 50 1.02 -5.52 -6.01
C ALA A 50 0.83 -6.00 -7.44
N ILE A 51 1.46 -5.31 -8.40
CA ILE A 51 1.38 -5.63 -9.82
C ILE A 51 2.79 -5.67 -10.40
N ILE A 52 3.13 -6.76 -11.06
CA ILE A 52 4.36 -6.88 -11.85
C ILE A 52 3.99 -6.69 -13.32
N TYR A 53 4.63 -5.72 -13.97
CA TYR A 53 4.57 -5.50 -15.42
C TYR A 53 5.88 -5.93 -16.08
N ALA A 54 5.78 -6.46 -17.29
CA ALA A 54 6.92 -6.58 -18.20
C ALA A 54 6.88 -5.45 -19.22
N LEU A 55 7.99 -4.74 -19.39
CA LEU A 55 8.10 -3.55 -20.25
C LEU A 55 9.34 -3.68 -21.14
N ILE A 56 9.35 -2.92 -22.24
CA ILE A 56 10.50 -2.73 -23.14
C ILE A 56 11.08 -4.07 -23.61
N GLU A 57 10.31 -4.80 -24.42
CA GLU A 57 10.69 -6.10 -25.00
C GLU A 57 11.14 -7.14 -23.97
N GLY A 58 10.57 -7.10 -22.77
CA GLY A 58 10.90 -7.99 -21.68
C GLY A 58 12.27 -7.73 -21.03
N GLN A 59 12.84 -6.53 -21.20
CA GLN A 59 14.09 -6.11 -20.56
C GLN A 59 13.85 -5.41 -19.22
N VAL A 60 12.64 -4.92 -18.96
CA VAL A 60 12.29 -4.22 -17.72
C VAL A 60 11.17 -4.94 -17.00
N ILE A 61 11.38 -5.17 -15.69
CA ILE A 61 10.35 -5.57 -14.74
C ILE A 61 10.00 -4.36 -13.89
N ARG A 62 8.71 -4.02 -13.83
CA ARG A 62 8.18 -2.96 -12.96
C ARG A 62 7.28 -3.59 -11.90
N LEU A 63 7.69 -3.49 -10.63
CA LEU A 63 6.82 -3.78 -9.49
C LEU A 63 6.14 -2.49 -9.04
N LYS A 64 4.81 -2.46 -9.03
CA LYS A 64 4.00 -1.39 -8.45
C LYS A 64 3.27 -1.94 -7.23
N VAL A 65 3.34 -1.25 -6.10
CA VAL A 65 2.60 -1.61 -4.88
C VAL A 65 1.76 -0.42 -4.45
N ASN A 66 0.49 -0.65 -4.13
CA ASN A 66 -0.45 0.37 -3.68
C ASN A 66 -1.42 -0.18 -2.65
N GLU A 67 -2.14 0.70 -1.95
CA GLU A 67 -3.23 0.27 -1.07
C GLU A 67 -4.33 -0.38 -1.88
N LEU A 68 -4.84 -1.52 -1.42
CA LEU A 68 -6.00 -2.16 -2.06
C LEU A 68 -7.27 -1.35 -1.79
N ASN A 69 -7.45 -0.90 -0.54
CA ASN A 69 -8.59 -0.10 -0.08
C ASN A 69 -8.09 1.12 0.69
N GLY A 70 -7.39 2.03 0.00
CA GLY A 70 -6.89 3.25 0.63
C GLY A 70 -7.99 4.29 0.84
N LEU A 71 -7.89 5.07 1.92
CA LEU A 71 -8.77 6.21 2.19
C LEU A 71 -8.62 7.35 1.16
N ARG A 72 -7.57 7.28 0.33
CA ARG A 72 -7.25 8.27 -0.71
C ARG A 72 -6.31 7.66 -1.74
N GLN A 73 -6.30 8.23 -2.94
CA GLN A 73 -5.34 7.88 -3.97
C GLN A 73 -3.93 8.35 -3.59
N ARG A 74 -2.95 7.45 -3.68
CA ARG A 74 -1.53 7.81 -3.58
C ARG A 74 -1.06 8.52 -4.83
N PHE A 75 -0.17 9.49 -4.65
CA PHE A 75 0.42 10.23 -5.77
C PHE A 75 1.12 9.29 -6.76
N GLU A 76 0.88 9.51 -8.06
CA GLU A 76 1.59 8.85 -9.15
C GLU A 76 2.20 9.91 -10.07
N ALA A 77 3.51 9.84 -10.30
CA ALA A 77 4.25 10.78 -11.15
C ALA A 77 4.02 10.51 -12.64
N LYS A 78 2.78 10.71 -13.11
CA LYS A 78 2.36 10.41 -14.49
C LYS A 78 3.10 11.25 -15.54
N ASP A 79 3.34 12.53 -15.26
CA ASP A 79 3.99 13.46 -16.18
C ASP A 79 5.49 13.19 -16.38
N SER A 80 6.09 12.38 -15.52
CA SER A 80 7.50 11.96 -15.63
C SER A 80 7.70 10.76 -16.55
N LEU A 81 6.62 10.14 -17.02
CA LEU A 81 6.66 8.93 -17.85
C LEU A 81 6.30 9.27 -19.29
N LEU A 82 6.92 8.54 -20.23
CA LEU A 82 6.43 8.50 -21.60
C LEU A 82 5.03 7.88 -21.62
N THR A 83 4.14 8.41 -22.46
CA THR A 83 2.75 7.95 -22.55
C THR A 83 2.60 6.58 -23.19
N ASP A 84 3.61 6.12 -23.93
CA ASP A 84 3.61 4.94 -24.79
C ASP A 84 4.72 3.95 -24.43
N ILE A 85 4.99 3.77 -23.12
CA ILE A 85 5.95 2.75 -22.67
C ILE A 85 5.52 1.37 -23.19
N PRO A 86 6.31 0.69 -24.04
CA PRO A 86 5.90 -0.58 -24.63
C PRO A 86 5.77 -1.67 -23.56
N HIS A 87 4.58 -2.26 -23.46
CA HIS A 87 4.34 -3.43 -22.63
C HIS A 87 4.78 -4.70 -23.34
N SER A 88 5.20 -5.68 -22.56
CA SER A 88 5.60 -7.02 -22.99
C SER A 88 4.80 -8.06 -22.25
N ARG A 89 4.75 -9.27 -22.79
CA ARG A 89 4.01 -10.36 -22.17
C ARG A 89 4.84 -11.06 -21.08
N LEU A 90 4.17 -11.55 -20.05
CA LEU A 90 4.73 -12.40 -19.01
C LEU A 90 3.72 -13.48 -18.60
N GLN A 91 4.24 -14.57 -18.05
CA GLN A 91 3.46 -15.72 -17.62
C GLN A 91 3.93 -16.19 -16.24
N VAL A 92 2.98 -16.68 -15.43
CA VAL A 92 3.30 -17.44 -14.21
C VAL A 92 3.68 -18.86 -14.65
N VAL A 93 4.93 -19.25 -14.43
CA VAL A 93 5.47 -20.54 -14.90
C VAL A 93 5.63 -21.57 -13.79
N ASP A 94 5.63 -21.12 -12.54
CA ASP A 94 5.67 -21.97 -11.36
C ASP A 94 4.98 -21.27 -10.19
N GLN A 95 4.28 -22.04 -9.36
CA GLN A 95 3.61 -21.54 -8.17
C GLN A 95 3.53 -22.66 -7.12
N THR A 96 4.10 -22.38 -5.96
CA THR A 96 4.21 -23.30 -4.83
C THR A 96 3.81 -22.60 -3.54
N ALA A 97 3.83 -23.33 -2.42
CA ALA A 97 3.65 -22.71 -1.11
C ALA A 97 4.74 -21.67 -0.79
N GLN A 98 5.95 -21.81 -1.38
CA GLN A 98 7.09 -20.93 -1.10
C GLN A 98 7.08 -19.63 -1.91
N GLY A 99 6.32 -19.59 -3.01
CA GLY A 99 6.31 -18.45 -3.90
C GLY A 99 5.86 -18.80 -5.30
N PHE A 100 5.99 -17.84 -6.21
CA PHE A 100 5.68 -18.01 -7.62
C PHE A 100 6.77 -17.40 -8.52
N VAL A 101 6.86 -17.89 -9.74
CA VAL A 101 7.81 -17.42 -10.75
C VAL A 101 7.04 -16.79 -11.90
N VAL A 102 7.35 -15.53 -12.21
CA VAL A 102 6.93 -14.88 -13.44
C VAL A 102 8.09 -14.89 -14.45
N GLN A 103 7.82 -15.32 -15.67
CA GLN A 103 8.78 -15.33 -16.77
C GLN A 103 8.32 -14.39 -17.87
N LEU A 104 9.24 -13.57 -18.38
CA LEU A 104 8.97 -12.61 -19.44
C LEU A 104 9.02 -13.33 -20.78
N THR A 105 7.91 -13.30 -21.53
CA THR A 105 7.71 -14.08 -22.74
C THR A 105 8.75 -13.75 -23.81
N GLY A 106 9.34 -14.78 -24.42
CA GLY A 106 10.40 -14.62 -25.42
C GLY A 106 11.79 -14.41 -24.84
N THR A 107 11.94 -14.39 -23.51
CA THR A 107 13.23 -14.22 -22.83
C THR A 107 13.48 -15.32 -21.79
N LYS A 108 14.69 -15.36 -21.24
CA LYS A 108 15.02 -16.14 -20.02
C LYS A 108 14.94 -15.30 -18.75
N ASN A 109 14.49 -14.04 -18.85
CA ASN A 109 14.35 -13.16 -17.70
C ASN A 109 13.14 -13.60 -16.88
N LYS A 110 13.33 -13.69 -15.56
CA LYS A 110 12.28 -14.13 -14.63
C LYS A 110 12.40 -13.43 -13.30
N ALA A 111 11.31 -13.36 -12.56
CA ALA A 111 11.32 -12.98 -11.15
C ALA A 111 10.67 -14.07 -10.30
N PHE A 112 11.33 -14.43 -9.21
CA PHE A 112 10.76 -15.27 -8.16
C PHE A 112 10.27 -14.37 -7.03
N VAL A 113 9.00 -14.55 -6.64
CA VAL A 113 8.39 -13.83 -5.52
C VAL A 113 8.16 -14.82 -4.38
N SER A 114 8.85 -14.62 -3.26
CA SER A 114 8.74 -15.42 -2.04
C SER A 114 7.49 -15.06 -1.24
N THR A 115 6.81 -16.06 -0.68
CA THR A 115 5.55 -15.89 0.06
C THR A 115 5.74 -15.34 1.46
N ASN A 116 6.69 -15.91 2.23
CA ASN A 116 6.86 -15.60 3.65
C ASN A 116 8.35 -15.62 4.07
N PRO A 117 8.99 -14.46 4.29
CA PRO A 117 8.43 -13.12 4.06
C PRO A 117 8.41 -12.77 2.57
N PHE A 118 7.66 -11.71 2.22
CA PHE A 118 7.67 -11.11 0.89
C PHE A 118 9.08 -10.70 0.49
N ARG A 119 9.55 -11.22 -0.65
CA ARG A 119 10.82 -10.87 -1.29
C ARG A 119 10.68 -11.10 -2.79
N ILE A 120 11.36 -10.30 -3.60
CA ILE A 120 11.43 -10.51 -5.04
C ILE A 120 12.90 -10.66 -5.48
N ASP A 121 13.19 -11.71 -6.23
CA ASP A 121 14.50 -11.98 -6.82
C ASP A 121 14.37 -12.00 -8.34
N VAL A 122 15.10 -11.13 -9.03
CA VAL A 122 15.07 -11.00 -10.50
C VAL A 122 16.30 -11.65 -11.10
N TYR A 123 16.11 -12.44 -12.14
CA TYR A 123 17.13 -13.19 -12.84
C TYR A 123 17.20 -12.81 -14.32
N SER A 124 18.41 -12.72 -14.84
CA SER A 124 18.73 -12.63 -16.27
C SER A 124 19.53 -13.86 -16.65
N ASP A 125 19.04 -14.68 -17.59
CA ASP A 125 19.67 -15.95 -17.99
C ASP A 125 20.10 -16.82 -16.78
N ASP A 126 19.16 -17.04 -15.84
CA ASP A 126 19.37 -17.78 -14.59
C ASP A 126 20.38 -17.18 -13.58
N LYS A 127 20.93 -16.00 -13.86
CA LYS A 127 21.78 -15.25 -12.92
C LYS A 127 20.96 -14.24 -12.14
N LEU A 128 21.03 -14.30 -10.81
CA LEU A 128 20.41 -13.29 -9.94
C LEU A 128 21.05 -11.92 -10.22
N VAL A 129 20.24 -10.92 -10.57
CA VAL A 129 20.71 -9.56 -10.88
C VAL A 129 20.20 -8.52 -9.88
N ILE A 130 18.99 -8.71 -9.33
CA ILE A 130 18.37 -7.78 -8.38
C ILE A 130 17.61 -8.57 -7.31
N SER A 131 17.71 -8.15 -6.05
CA SER A 131 16.87 -8.63 -4.96
C SER A 131 16.17 -7.45 -4.28
N GLY A 132 14.84 -7.41 -4.35
CA GLY A 132 13.98 -6.49 -3.62
C GLY A 132 13.57 -7.08 -2.28
N ASN A 133 13.64 -6.28 -1.22
CA ASN A 133 13.32 -6.67 0.15
C ASN A 133 14.17 -7.82 0.73
N GLN A 134 15.40 -8.04 0.24
CA GLN A 134 16.29 -9.08 0.77
C GLN A 134 16.61 -8.93 2.26
N ARG A 135 16.64 -7.68 2.75
CA ARG A 135 16.92 -7.33 4.14
C ARG A 135 15.67 -7.17 5.00
N GLY A 136 14.49 -7.46 4.45
CA GLY A 136 13.23 -7.32 5.19
C GLY A 136 12.93 -5.89 5.64
N LEU A 137 13.25 -4.90 4.81
CA LEU A 137 13.04 -3.47 5.11
C LEU A 137 11.84 -2.88 4.38
N PHE A 138 11.11 -3.66 3.58
CA PHE A 138 9.90 -3.19 2.92
C PHE A 138 8.90 -2.66 3.96
N LYS A 139 8.56 -1.38 3.83
CA LYS A 139 7.65 -0.69 4.73
C LYS A 139 6.66 0.12 3.93
N PHE A 140 5.40 0.01 4.33
CA PHE A 140 4.32 0.72 3.70
C PHE A 140 3.41 1.28 4.79
N GLU A 141 3.53 2.58 5.07
CA GLU A 141 2.64 3.27 6.00
C GLU A 141 1.30 3.49 5.30
N TYR A 142 0.28 2.71 5.65
CA TYR A 142 -1.06 2.76 5.04
C TYR A 142 -1.86 3.97 5.52
N SER A 143 -2.86 4.38 4.73
CA SER A 143 -3.69 5.53 5.04
C SER A 143 -4.56 5.29 6.28
N ARG A 144 -4.61 6.27 7.18
CA ARG A 144 -5.39 6.23 8.42
C ARG A 144 -6.18 7.52 8.61
N PRO A 145 -7.35 7.48 9.28
CA PRO A 145 -8.04 8.70 9.70
C PRO A 145 -7.20 9.42 10.75
N LYS A 146 -7.23 10.76 10.74
CA LYS A 146 -6.62 11.58 11.79
C LYS A 146 -7.44 11.36 13.08
N PRO A 147 -6.82 10.97 14.21
CA PRO A 147 -7.49 10.94 15.50
C PRO A 147 -8.09 12.32 15.81
N GLN A 148 -9.30 12.39 16.34
CA GLN A 148 -9.89 13.64 16.80
C GLN A 148 -9.10 14.20 18.00
N ASP A 149 -9.08 15.52 18.18
CA ASP A 149 -8.33 16.17 19.25
C ASP A 149 -8.76 15.63 20.63
N GLY A 150 -7.81 15.02 21.35
CA GLY A 150 -8.04 14.36 22.64
C GLY A 150 -7.43 12.97 22.78
N TYR A 151 -7.06 12.31 21.67
CA TYR A 151 -6.34 11.04 21.72
C TYR A 151 -4.87 11.25 22.10
N GLN A 152 -4.58 11.21 23.40
CA GLN A 152 -3.25 10.95 23.91
C GLN A 152 -2.89 9.49 23.57
N TYR A 153 -1.74 9.26 22.94
CA TYR A 153 -1.16 7.91 22.88
C TYR A 153 -0.67 7.54 24.28
N THR A 154 -1.57 7.02 25.12
CA THR A 154 -1.17 6.38 26.37
C THR A 154 -0.95 4.90 26.10
N ASN A 155 0.30 4.46 26.25
CA ASN A 155 0.66 3.05 26.31
C ASN A 155 0.11 2.46 27.62
N ASP A 156 -1.21 2.34 27.75
CA ASP A 156 -1.80 1.49 28.78
C ASP A 156 -3.29 1.23 28.51
N ASP A 157 -3.60 -0.06 28.49
CA ASP A 157 -4.84 -0.72 28.88
C ASP A 157 -6.16 -0.47 28.11
N LYS A 158 -6.59 -1.58 27.47
CA LYS A 158 -7.95 -2.10 27.31
C LYS A 158 -9.10 -1.22 27.81
N THR A 159 -9.59 -0.29 27.00
CA THR A 159 -11.03 0.04 26.95
C THR A 159 -11.38 0.59 25.57
N ASP A 160 -12.22 -0.17 24.87
CA ASP A 160 -12.78 0.14 23.56
C ASP A 160 -13.81 1.29 23.68
N PRO A 161 -13.65 2.42 22.96
CA PRO A 161 -14.57 3.55 23.02
C PRO A 161 -15.80 3.42 22.10
N TYR A 162 -16.04 2.28 21.43
CA TYR A 162 -17.26 2.07 20.62
C TYR A 162 -18.51 1.67 21.42
N TYR A 163 -18.58 2.01 22.71
CA TYR A 163 -19.84 1.94 23.46
C TYR A 163 -20.49 3.33 23.52
N ASN A 164 -21.53 3.57 22.70
CA ASN A 164 -22.38 4.76 22.80
C ASN A 164 -23.86 4.35 22.94
N PRO A 165 -24.53 4.61 24.09
CA PRO A 165 -25.95 4.33 24.22
C PRO A 165 -26.89 5.48 23.83
N GLU A 166 -26.44 6.73 23.70
CA GLU A 166 -27.38 7.85 23.63
C GLU A 166 -26.93 8.95 22.66
N VAL A 167 -27.69 9.02 21.57
CA VAL A 167 -27.73 10.09 20.58
C VAL A 167 -28.38 11.31 21.23
N ASP A 168 -27.75 12.49 21.17
CA ASP A 168 -28.50 13.75 21.26
C ASP A 168 -27.88 14.84 20.36
N ASP A 169 -28.81 15.48 19.65
CA ASP A 169 -28.70 16.47 18.59
C ASP A 169 -28.03 17.77 19.06
N SER A 170 -27.05 18.27 18.31
CA SER A 170 -26.91 19.71 18.01
C SER A 170 -25.69 19.96 17.11
N LEU A 171 -25.91 19.82 15.80
CA LEU A 171 -24.96 20.26 14.77
C LEU A 171 -25.29 21.72 14.39
N ASP A 172 -24.36 22.63 14.65
CA ASP A 172 -24.22 23.89 13.93
C ASP A 172 -22.74 24.05 13.55
N TYR A 173 -22.40 23.61 12.34
CA TYR A 173 -21.19 24.07 11.65
C TYR A 173 -21.52 24.17 10.16
N VAL A 174 -21.68 25.41 9.71
CA VAL A 174 -21.81 25.78 8.30
C VAL A 174 -20.39 26.06 7.81
N ASP A 175 -19.96 25.40 6.74
CA ASP A 175 -18.93 25.95 5.87
C ASP A 175 -19.32 25.68 4.41
N GLU A 176 -19.56 26.76 3.70
CA GLU A 176 -19.93 26.84 2.29
C GLU A 176 -18.78 26.36 1.40
N TYR A 177 -19.07 25.42 0.51
CA TYR A 177 -18.28 25.20 -0.69
C TYR A 177 -19.19 25.40 -1.90
N GLU A 178 -19.12 26.57 -2.52
CA GLU A 178 -19.61 26.76 -3.89
C GLU A 178 -18.66 26.06 -4.86
N ALA A 179 -19.17 25.08 -5.62
CA ALA A 179 -18.57 24.63 -6.86
C ALA A 179 -19.60 24.00 -7.80
N ASN A 180 -20.03 24.82 -8.76
CA ASN A 180 -20.47 24.56 -10.14
C ASN A 180 -21.20 23.25 -10.51
N GLU A 181 -22.39 23.45 -11.05
CA GLU A 181 -23.21 22.51 -11.81
C GLU A 181 -22.46 21.90 -13.00
N ALA A 182 -22.49 20.57 -13.08
CA ALA A 182 -22.44 19.83 -14.33
C ALA A 182 -23.36 18.60 -14.18
N GLU A 183 -24.46 18.61 -14.92
CA GLU A 183 -25.45 17.54 -15.02
C GLU A 183 -24.84 16.24 -15.60
N ALA A 184 -25.11 15.10 -14.96
CA ALA A 184 -25.17 13.79 -15.63
C ALA A 184 -25.96 12.77 -14.78
N ASP A 185 -27.15 12.46 -15.29
CA ASP A 185 -28.01 11.28 -15.18
C ASP A 185 -27.80 10.22 -14.08
N GLU A 186 -28.94 9.91 -13.47
CA GLU A 186 -29.24 8.81 -12.56
C GLU A 186 -28.96 7.42 -13.16
N ALA A 187 -28.22 6.59 -12.43
CA ALA A 187 -28.42 5.14 -12.44
C ALA A 187 -28.01 4.53 -11.09
N ASN A 188 -29.01 3.98 -10.39
CA ASN A 188 -28.89 3.22 -9.16
C ASN A 188 -27.92 2.05 -9.28
N ALA A 189 -27.06 1.87 -8.27
CA ALA A 189 -26.57 0.56 -7.86
C ALA A 189 -26.33 0.56 -6.35
N GLU A 190 -27.08 -0.30 -5.67
CA GLU A 190 -27.08 -0.57 -4.24
C GLU A 190 -25.67 -0.88 -3.74
N ASN A 191 -25.20 -0.18 -2.70
CA ASN A 191 -23.93 -0.48 -2.04
C ASN A 191 -24.23 -0.99 -0.64
N GLU A 192 -24.26 -2.32 -0.50
CA GLU A 192 -24.30 -3.00 0.79
C GLU A 192 -23.06 -2.62 1.59
N GLY A 193 -23.28 -1.93 2.71
CA GLY A 193 -22.23 -1.50 3.61
C GLY A 193 -21.47 -2.67 4.22
N GLN A 194 -20.32 -3.00 3.64
CA GLN A 194 -19.31 -3.79 4.32
C GLN A 194 -18.48 -2.87 5.22
N GLN A 195 -18.88 -2.79 6.49
CA GLN A 195 -18.04 -2.21 7.54
C GLN A 195 -16.74 -3.01 7.63
N GLN A 196 -15.65 -2.37 7.23
CA GLN A 196 -14.32 -2.93 7.29
C GLN A 196 -13.90 -3.03 8.77
N PRO A 197 -13.40 -4.18 9.24
CA PRO A 197 -13.01 -4.34 10.64
C PRO A 197 -11.91 -3.33 11.00
N ALA A 198 -12.01 -2.75 12.20
CA ALA A 198 -11.03 -1.82 12.76
C ALA A 198 -9.63 -2.45 12.70
N GLN A 199 -8.75 -1.85 11.90
CA GLN A 199 -7.37 -2.32 11.72
C GLN A 199 -6.56 -1.96 12.97
N PRO A 200 -5.75 -2.89 13.53
CA PRO A 200 -4.81 -2.58 14.60
C PRO A 200 -3.93 -1.38 14.22
N LEU A 201 -4.01 -0.33 15.02
CA LEU A 201 -3.19 0.87 14.89
C LEU A 201 -1.73 0.46 15.10
N GLU A 202 -0.91 0.51 14.04
CA GLU A 202 0.55 0.55 14.23
C GLU A 202 0.87 1.71 15.17
N GLU A 203 1.48 1.40 16.32
CA GLU A 203 1.95 2.38 17.29
C GLU A 203 2.88 3.37 16.58
N CYS A 204 2.44 4.61 16.46
CA CYS A 204 3.19 5.65 15.80
C CYS A 204 3.69 6.59 16.89
N THR A 205 4.90 6.33 17.36
CA THR A 205 5.45 6.88 18.61
C THR A 205 5.96 8.33 18.49
N ASP A 206 6.22 8.83 17.27
CA ASP A 206 6.81 10.17 17.05
C ASP A 206 6.22 10.93 15.85
N SER A 207 5.63 12.10 16.11
CA SER A 207 5.24 13.14 15.11
C SER A 207 4.58 12.60 13.84
N CYS A 208 3.56 11.77 14.06
CA CYS A 208 2.84 11.05 13.01
C CYS A 208 1.84 11.94 12.29
N TRP A 209 1.23 12.85 13.05
CA TRP A 209 0.37 13.92 12.57
C TRP A 209 1.19 15.20 12.62
N ASP A 210 0.79 16.23 13.36
CA ASP A 210 1.45 17.53 13.35
C ASP A 210 2.98 17.43 13.61
N GLU A 211 3.76 17.98 12.68
CA GLU A 211 5.23 18.00 12.69
C GLU A 211 5.75 19.44 12.71
N PRO A 212 6.09 19.97 13.89
CA PRO A 212 6.72 21.28 13.99
C PRO A 212 8.19 21.22 13.55
N PHE A 213 8.58 22.14 12.67
CA PHE A 213 9.97 22.40 12.30
C PHE A 213 10.29 23.89 12.36
N LYS A 214 11.07 24.28 13.37
CA LYS A 214 11.38 25.67 13.70
C LYS A 214 10.10 26.49 13.92
N SER A 215 9.81 27.43 13.04
CA SER A 215 8.64 28.33 13.11
C SER A 215 7.44 27.84 12.28
N HIS A 216 7.54 26.68 11.64
CA HIS A 216 6.48 26.14 10.78
C HIS A 216 5.97 24.83 11.37
N THR A 217 4.68 24.57 11.21
CA THR A 217 4.06 23.29 11.58
C THR A 217 3.41 22.70 10.34
N ASP A 218 3.87 21.52 9.93
CA ASP A 218 3.16 20.71 8.95
C ASP A 218 2.04 19.96 9.68
N THR A 219 0.78 20.27 9.35
CA THR A 219 -0.41 19.69 10.02
C THR A 219 -0.69 18.25 9.61
N LYS A 220 0.01 17.73 8.59
CA LYS A 220 -0.07 16.35 8.08
C LYS A 220 -1.48 15.78 8.17
N PRO A 221 -2.45 16.33 7.41
CA PRO A 221 -3.86 15.94 7.51
C PRO A 221 -4.09 14.44 7.28
N TYR A 222 -3.14 13.79 6.60
CA TYR A 222 -3.21 12.39 6.20
C TYR A 222 -2.25 11.47 6.96
N GLY A 223 -1.49 12.03 7.91
CA GLY A 223 -0.59 11.28 8.77
C GLY A 223 0.58 10.62 8.04
N PRO A 224 1.11 9.52 8.60
CA PRO A 224 2.19 8.75 8.00
C PRO A 224 1.75 8.06 6.70
N MET A 225 2.46 8.32 5.60
CA MET A 225 2.19 7.69 4.29
C MET A 225 3.48 7.33 3.53
N SER A 226 4.61 7.18 4.22
CA SER A 226 5.88 6.83 3.56
C SER A 226 5.90 5.38 3.05
N VAL A 227 6.72 5.15 2.02
CA VAL A 227 6.98 3.84 1.43
C VAL A 227 8.50 3.64 1.31
N GLY A 228 8.98 2.44 1.58
CA GLY A 228 10.41 2.09 1.65
C GLY A 228 10.69 0.65 1.31
#